data_AF-A0AA95MEH9-F1
#
_entry.id   AF-A0AA95MEH9-F1
#
_cell.length_a   1.000
_cell.length_b   1.000
_cell.length_c   1.000
_cell.angle_alpha   90.00
_cell.angle_beta   90.00
_cell.angle_gamma   90.00
#
_symmetry.space_group_name_H-M   'P 1'
#
loop_
_entity.id
_entity.type
_entity.pdbx_description
1 polymer ?
#
loop_
_entity_poly.entity_id
_entity_poly.type
_entity_poly.pdbx_seq_one_letter_code
_entity_poly.pdbx_strand_id
1 'polypeptide(L)' 'MSCLLHLIEIYRNEMFDLADKYGPTSEETVECSQQLDLLLNLLMEIEMEKNKELTI' A
#
# COMPACT_ATOMS: atom_id res chain seq x y z
N MET A 1 1.78 13.11 -10.04
CA MET A 1 1.88 12.32 -8.79
C MET A 1 0.75 11.28 -8.85
N SER A 2 1.07 10.00 -8.97
CA SER A 2 0.11 8.94 -9.30
C SER A 2 -0.94 8.76 -8.19
N CYS A 3 -2.24 8.70 -8.56
CA CYS A 3 -3.34 8.47 -7.61
C CYS A 3 -3.10 7.26 -6.71
N LEU A 4 -2.36 6.25 -7.20
CA LEU A 4 -1.94 5.08 -6.45
C LEU A 4 -1.02 5.41 -5.26
N LEU A 5 -0.04 6.30 -5.44
CA LEU A 5 0.83 6.73 -4.33
C LEU A 5 0.04 7.47 -3.25
N HIS A 6 -0.92 8.30 -3.65
CA HIS A 6 -1.78 8.98 -2.69
C HIS A 6 -2.67 8.01 -1.92
N LEU A 7 -3.19 6.98 -2.58
CA LEU A 7 -3.99 5.93 -1.94
C LEU A 7 -3.16 5.11 -0.94
N ILE A 8 -1.92 4.77 -1.30
CA ILE A 8 -0.96 4.11 -0.39
C ILE A 8 -0.71 4.96 0.86
N GLU A 9 -0.54 6.28 0.72
CA GLU A 9 -0.34 7.16 1.87
C GLU A 9 -1.56 7.23 2.78
N ILE A 10 -2.76 7.26 2.22
CA ILE A 10 -4.01 7.24 2.99
C ILE A 10 -4.09 5.94 3.82
N TYR A 11 -3.93 4.79 3.18
CA TYR A 11 -4.03 3.49 3.84
C TYR A 11 -2.90 3.28 4.87
N ARG A 12 -1.70 3.79 4.60
CA ARG A 12 -0.61 3.77 5.57
C ARG A 12 -0.98 4.54 6.84
N ASN A 13 -1.55 5.72 6.72
CA ASN A 13 -1.96 6.51 7.87
C ASN A 13 -3.12 5.83 8.62
N GLU A 14 -4.10 5.29 7.89
CA GLU A 14 -5.21 4.53 8.48
C GLU A 14 -4.72 3.30 9.25
N MET A 15 -3.77 2.54 8.72
CA MET A 15 -3.17 1.39 9.42
C MET A 15 -2.49 1.83 10.73
N PHE A 16 -1.79 2.96 10.74
CA PHE A 16 -1.19 3.49 11.96
C PHE A 16 -2.24 3.93 12.98
N ASP A 17 -3.30 4.60 12.54
CA ASP A 17 -4.42 4.99 13.41
C ASP A 17 -5.13 3.77 14.01
N LEU A 18 -5.33 2.71 13.21
CA LEU A 18 -5.90 1.44 13.67
C LEU A 18 -4.96 0.71 14.64
N ALA A 19 -3.66 0.69 14.36
CA ALA A 19 -2.67 0.07 15.22
C ALA A 19 -2.56 0.77 16.59
N ASP A 20 -2.66 2.11 16.62
CA ASP A 20 -2.66 2.90 17.85
C ASP A 20 -3.95 2.66 18.66
N LYS A 21 -5.09 2.54 17.97
CA LYS A 21 -6.41 2.41 18.59
C LYS A 21 -6.75 0.99 19.07
N TYR A 22 -6.45 -0.02 18.26
CA TYR A 22 -6.88 -1.40 18.45
C TYR A 22 -5.72 -2.37 18.67
N GLY A 23 -4.49 -1.92 18.41
CA GLY A 23 -3.28 -2.72 18.48
C GLY A 23 -2.87 -3.29 17.12
N PRO A 24 -1.58 -3.58 16.92
CA PRO A 24 -1.02 -3.97 15.62
C PRO A 24 -1.53 -5.33 15.09
N THR A 25 -2.09 -6.16 15.96
CA THR A 25 -2.62 -7.49 15.62
C THR A 25 -4.15 -7.54 15.65
N SER A 26 -4.82 -6.39 15.75
CA SER A 26 -6.27 -6.35 15.64
C SER A 26 -6.69 -6.78 14.23
N GLU A 27 -7.89 -7.35 14.10
CA GLU A 27 -8.41 -7.79 12.81
C GLU A 27 -8.45 -6.62 11.82
N GLU A 28 -8.87 -5.44 12.27
CA GLU A 28 -8.94 -4.22 11.47
C GLU A 28 -7.56 -3.75 11.00
N THR A 29 -6.56 -3.79 11.89
CA THR A 29 -5.19 -3.40 11.54
C THR A 29 -4.55 -4.38 10.57
N VAL A 30 -4.82 -5.68 10.75
CA VAL A 30 -4.35 -6.74 9.86
C VAL A 30 -5.00 -6.62 8.48
N GLU A 31 -6.32 -6.42 8.41
CA GLU A 31 -7.02 -6.19 7.14
C GLU A 31 -6.49 -4.95 6.42
N CYS A 32 -6.30 -3.83 7.13
CA CYS A 32 -5.74 -2.62 6.56
C CYS A 32 -4.30 -2.84 6.03
N SER A 33 -3.47 -3.59 6.76
CA SER A 33 -2.12 -3.94 6.33
C SER A 33 -2.12 -4.79 5.05
N GLN A 34 -3.04 -5.76 4.94
CA GLN A 34 -3.19 -6.60 3.74
C GLN A 34 -3.64 -5.76 2.52
N GLN A 35 -4.54 -4.80 2.72
CA GLN A 35 -4.97 -3.89 1.67
C GLN A 35 -3.82 -2.98 1.21
N LEU A 36 -3.04 -2.46 2.16
CA LEU A 36 -1.83 -1.68 1.86
C LEU A 36 -0.81 -2.49 1.06
N ASP A 37 -0.57 -3.75 1.44
CA ASP A 37 0.33 -4.65 0.72
C ASP A 37 -0.11 -4.88 -0.73
N LEU A 38 -1.41 -5.04 -0.99
CA LEU A 38 -1.94 -5.16 -2.36
C LEU A 38 -1.64 -3.90 -3.20
N LEU A 39 -1.79 -2.71 -2.62
CA LEU A 39 -1.49 -1.45 -3.30
C LEU A 39 0.01 -1.30 -3.59
N LEU A 40 0.86 -1.71 -2.65
CA LEU A 40 2.31 -1.70 -2.83
C LEU A 40 2.76 -2.68 -3.92
N ASN A 41 2.16 -3.88 -3.96
CA ASN A 41 2.42 -4.85 -5.02
C ASN A 41 2.00 -4.31 -6.39
N LEU A 42 0.83 -3.67 -6.49
CA LEU A 42 0.39 -3.04 -7.73
C LEU A 42 1.34 -1.93 -8.19
N LEU A 43 1.85 -1.12 -7.26
CA LEU A 43 2.84 -0.08 -7.57
C LEU A 43 4.13 -0.72 -8.12
N MET A 44 4.60 -1.79 -7.46
CA MET A 44 5.79 -2.52 -7.87
C MET A 44 5.63 -3.11 -9.28
N GLU A 45 4.48 -3.70 -9.59
CA GLU A 45 4.18 -4.23 -10.94
C GLU A 45 4.24 -3.12 -11.99
N ILE A 46 3.61 -1.97 -11.74
CA ILE A 46 3.62 -0.83 -12.66
C ILE A 46 5.05 -0.29 -12.88
N GLU A 47 5.85 -0.21 -11.83
CA GLU A 47 7.25 0.22 -11.93
C GLU A 47 8.11 -0.79 -12.68
N MET A 48 7.89 -2.09 -12.48
CA MET A 48 8.55 -3.15 -13.23
C MET A 48 8.20 -3.11 -14.72
N GLU A 49 6.94 -2.85 -15.08
CA GLU A 49 6.52 -2.71 -16.47
C GLU A 49 7.19 -1.51 -17.15
N LYS A 50 7.23 -0.34 -16.51
CA LYS A 50 7.94 0.84 -17.02
C LYS A 50 9.43 0.57 -17.28
N ASN A 51 10.08 -0.20 -16.40
CA ASN A 51 11.49 -0.54 -16.55
C ASN A 51 11.74 -1.53 -17.71
N LYS A 52 10.76 -2.37 -18.08
CA LYS A 52 10.87 -3.24 -19.26
C LYS A 52 10.80 -2.47 -20.58
N GLU A 53 9.99 -1.42 -20.66
CA GLU A 53 9.88 -0.57 -21.87
C GLU A 53 11.15 0.24 -22.19
N LEU A 54 12.04 0.45 -21.21
CA LEU A 54 13.33 1.14 -21.38
C LEU A 54 14.48 0.24 -21.89
N THR A 55 14.22 -1.05 -22.13
CA THR A 55 15.25 -2.03 -22.52
C THR A 55 15.03 -2.64 -23.92
N ILE A 56 14.30 -1.95 -24.81
CA ILE A 56 14.07 -2.38 -26.20
C ILE A 56 14.47 -1.28 -27.17
#